data_AF-A0A522ZHX0-F1
#
_entry.id   AF-A0A522ZHX0-F1
#
_cell.length_a   1.000
_cell.length_b   1.000
_cell.length_c   1.000
_cell.angle_alpha   90.00
_cell.angle_beta   90.00
_cell.angle_gamma   90.00
#
_symmetry.space_group_name_H-M   'P 1'
#
loop_
_entity.id
_entity.type
_entity.pdbx_description
1 polymer ?
#
loop_
_entity_poly.entity_id
_entity_poly.type
_entity_poly.pdbx_seq_one_letter_code
_entity_poly.pdbx_strand_id
1 'polypeptide(L)'
;MPRQESKRLDESSNPLIDNTSRRLPGWSVLAFLVVAPLIGLAAFWLLPERTNLIVLAAFFGAGLLALLIAVLPLGRDAPAALGLRSVGWRPVVFAVLGTTVLSFVVSQLGPQPEGVRQVTEGIEGVQALETLAVLGLLAPITEELVFRGLLYGWLAGRWNNLVAFVLSSLAFAAAHTEPLHILLVLPLGFWFGWLRWRTGSLVPTIVAHIINNTIAVAAATFLSP
;
A
#
# COMPACT_ATOMS: atom_id res chain seq x y z
N MET A 1 28.21 -39.86 -23.83
CA MET A 1 27.95 -38.41 -23.89
C MET A 1 26.59 -38.16 -24.54
N PRO A 2 25.58 -37.65 -23.79
CA PRO A 2 24.36 -37.13 -24.41
C PRO A 2 24.10 -35.66 -24.09
N ARG A 3 23.98 -34.89 -25.18
CA ARG A 3 23.21 -33.64 -25.43
C ARG A 3 23.15 -32.58 -24.33
N GLN A 4 23.92 -31.50 -24.58
CA GLN A 4 23.57 -30.14 -24.20
C GLN A 4 22.23 -29.75 -24.84
N GLU A 5 21.14 -29.83 -24.10
CA GLU A 5 19.98 -28.97 -24.37
C GLU A 5 20.32 -27.57 -23.87
N SER A 6 20.68 -26.72 -24.82
CA SER A 6 20.74 -25.28 -24.58
C SER A 6 19.36 -24.83 -24.12
N LYS A 7 19.29 -24.38 -22.86
CA LYS A 7 18.30 -23.42 -22.41
C LYS A 7 18.25 -22.31 -23.46
N ARG A 8 17.25 -22.34 -24.33
CA ARG A 8 16.78 -21.12 -24.99
C ARG A 8 16.31 -20.23 -23.86
N LEU A 9 17.18 -19.31 -23.46
CA LEU A 9 16.79 -18.12 -22.75
C LEU A 9 15.75 -17.46 -23.65
N ASP A 10 14.52 -17.40 -23.17
CA ASP A 10 13.47 -16.59 -23.74
C ASP A 10 13.87 -15.11 -23.60
N GLU A 11 14.72 -14.66 -24.52
CA GLU A 11 15.13 -13.27 -24.69
C GLU A 11 14.01 -12.39 -25.29
N SER A 12 12.78 -12.91 -25.39
CA SER A 12 11.59 -12.14 -25.84
C SER A 12 10.67 -11.71 -24.70
N SER A 13 11.01 -12.06 -23.46
CA SER A 13 10.28 -11.61 -22.27
C SER A 13 10.45 -10.09 -22.10
N ASN A 14 9.54 -9.32 -22.69
CA ASN A 14 9.43 -7.90 -22.38
C ASN A 14 9.29 -7.79 -20.85
N PRO A 15 10.24 -7.15 -20.13
CA PRO A 15 10.19 -7.07 -18.67
C PRO A 15 8.97 -6.28 -18.16
N LEU A 16 8.24 -5.59 -19.06
CA LEU A 16 6.94 -4.97 -18.78
C LEU A 16 5.76 -5.97 -18.79
N ILE A 17 5.92 -7.13 -19.41
CA ILE A 17 4.89 -8.16 -19.64
C ILE A 17 5.17 -9.43 -18.82
N ASP A 18 6.44 -9.72 -18.50
CA ASP A 18 6.79 -10.95 -17.82
C ASP A 18 6.33 -10.97 -16.35
N ASN A 19 5.19 -11.60 -16.14
CA ASN A 19 4.65 -11.91 -14.83
C ASN A 19 5.26 -13.23 -14.33
N THR A 20 6.52 -13.17 -13.87
CA THR A 20 7.16 -14.29 -13.15
C THR A 20 6.58 -14.52 -11.75
N SER A 21 5.57 -13.75 -11.32
CA SER A 21 4.94 -13.92 -10.01
C SER A 21 3.81 -14.94 -10.08
N ARG A 22 3.77 -15.85 -9.10
CA ARG A 22 2.65 -16.79 -8.95
C ARG A 22 1.36 -15.97 -8.83
N ARG A 23 0.39 -16.30 -9.69
CA ARG A 23 -0.90 -15.59 -9.74
C ARG A 23 -1.61 -15.71 -8.41
N LEU A 24 -2.05 -14.58 -7.86
CA LEU A 24 -2.98 -14.58 -6.73
C LEU A 24 -4.32 -15.14 -7.20
N PRO A 25 -4.85 -16.18 -6.55
CA PRO A 25 -6.11 -16.76 -6.95
C PRO A 25 -7.27 -15.82 -6.61
N GLY A 26 -8.34 -15.84 -7.42
CA GLY A 26 -9.50 -14.97 -7.21
C GLY A 26 -10.16 -15.13 -5.84
N TRP A 27 -10.08 -16.31 -5.23
CA TRP A 27 -10.62 -16.54 -3.89
C TRP A 27 -9.90 -15.71 -2.82
N SER A 28 -8.62 -15.36 -2.98
CA SER A 28 -7.91 -14.49 -2.03
C SER A 28 -8.53 -13.09 -2.00
N VAL A 29 -8.86 -12.56 -3.17
CA VAL A 29 -9.55 -11.25 -3.28
C VAL A 29 -10.95 -11.35 -2.69
N LEU A 30 -11.71 -12.40 -3.02
CA LEU A 30 -13.06 -12.61 -2.46
C LEU A 30 -13.02 -12.78 -0.94
N ALA A 31 -12.06 -13.55 -0.41
CA ALA A 31 -11.87 -13.74 1.02
C ALA A 31 -11.57 -12.42 1.71
N PHE A 32 -10.68 -11.59 1.16
CA PHE A 32 -10.41 -10.26 1.68
C PHE A 32 -11.66 -9.37 1.69
N LEU A 33 -12.39 -9.33 0.57
CA LEU A 33 -13.62 -8.53 0.41
C LEU A 33 -14.77 -8.99 1.31
N VAL A 34 -14.75 -10.24 1.80
CA VAL A 34 -15.72 -10.74 2.77
C VAL A 34 -15.25 -10.48 4.21
N VAL A 35 -13.99 -10.82 4.52
CA VAL A 35 -13.45 -10.77 5.88
C VAL A 35 -13.25 -9.33 6.34
N ALA A 36 -12.73 -8.44 5.49
CA ALA A 36 -12.45 -7.06 5.89
C ALA A 36 -13.71 -6.29 6.31
N PRO A 37 -14.84 -6.33 5.56
CA PRO A 37 -16.08 -5.69 6.00
C PRO A 37 -16.70 -6.33 7.24
N LEU A 38 -16.60 -7.65 7.42
CA LEU A 38 -17.13 -8.32 8.62
C LEU A 38 -16.39 -7.87 9.88
N ILE A 39 -15.06 -7.78 9.82
CA ILE A 39 -14.26 -7.29 10.95
C ILE A 39 -14.49 -5.80 11.14
N GLY A 40 -14.56 -5.00 10.07
CA GLY A 40 -14.86 -3.57 10.13
C GLY A 40 -16.22 -3.27 10.75
N LEU A 41 -17.25 -4.05 10.41
CA LEU A 41 -18.59 -3.95 10.99
C LEU A 41 -18.57 -4.31 12.48
N ALA A 42 -17.88 -5.39 12.87
CA ALA A 42 -17.73 -5.74 14.27
C ALA A 42 -17.02 -4.63 15.06
N ALA A 43 -15.93 -4.07 14.51
CA ALA A 43 -15.22 -2.95 15.14
C ALA A 43 -16.10 -1.70 15.29
N PHE A 44 -16.89 -1.37 14.26
CA PHE A 44 -17.83 -0.24 14.30
C PHE A 44 -18.86 -0.37 15.43
N TRP A 45 -19.40 -1.56 15.67
CA TRP A 45 -20.41 -1.78 16.71
C TRP A 45 -19.83 -1.91 18.12
N LEU A 46 -18.58 -2.36 18.25
CA LEU A 46 -17.96 -2.66 19.53
C LEU A 46 -17.16 -1.49 20.11
N LEU A 47 -16.74 -0.54 19.28
CA LEU A 47 -15.93 0.60 19.70
C LEU A 47 -16.80 1.86 19.88
N PRO A 48 -16.88 2.46 21.08
CA PRO A 48 -17.68 3.67 21.30
C PRO A 48 -17.23 4.86 20.42
N GLU A 49 -18.22 5.56 19.86
CA GLU A 49 -18.16 6.87 19.17
C GLU A 49 -17.38 7.91 20.01
N ARG A 50 -16.50 8.81 19.54
CA ARG A 50 -15.98 9.20 18.22
C ARG A 50 -14.57 9.78 18.46
N THR A 51 -13.75 9.79 17.41
CA THR A 51 -12.35 10.28 17.39
C THR A 51 -11.37 9.43 18.20
N ASN A 52 -10.10 9.42 17.78
CA ASN A 52 -8.92 8.80 18.39
C ASN A 52 -8.57 7.44 17.81
N LEU A 53 -7.51 7.43 16.99
CA LEU A 53 -6.51 6.39 16.74
C LEU A 53 -6.87 4.89 16.86
N ILE A 54 -7.54 4.45 17.91
CA ILE A 54 -8.02 3.07 18.13
C ILE A 54 -8.87 2.59 16.95
N VAL A 55 -9.81 3.41 16.47
CA VAL A 55 -10.65 3.03 15.32
C VAL A 55 -9.82 2.85 14.05
N LEU A 56 -8.84 3.74 13.82
CA LEU A 56 -7.91 3.65 12.68
C LEU A 56 -7.00 2.43 12.82
N ALA A 57 -6.46 2.19 14.02
CA ALA A 57 -5.64 1.02 14.33
C ALA A 57 -6.43 -0.28 14.12
N ALA A 58 -7.69 -0.32 14.57
CA ALA A 58 -8.59 -1.45 14.36
C ALA A 58 -8.90 -1.65 12.87
N PHE A 59 -9.15 -0.57 12.12
CA PHE A 59 -9.39 -0.64 10.68
C PHE A 59 -8.19 -1.23 9.91
N PHE A 60 -6.99 -0.70 10.11
CA PHE A 60 -5.79 -1.20 9.44
C PHE A 60 -5.38 -2.59 9.95
N GLY A 61 -5.49 -2.84 11.26
CA GLY A 61 -5.24 -4.16 11.86
C GLY A 61 -6.19 -5.23 11.32
N ALA A 62 -7.49 -4.90 11.19
CA ALA A 62 -8.49 -5.76 10.57
C ALA A 62 -8.19 -6.03 9.10
N GLY A 63 -7.78 -5.00 8.34
CA GLY A 63 -7.34 -5.14 6.96
C GLY A 63 -6.15 -6.08 6.82
N LEU A 64 -5.14 -5.92 7.67
CA LEU A 64 -3.98 -6.81 7.69
C LEU A 64 -4.36 -8.24 8.07
N LEU A 65 -5.22 -8.44 9.06
CA LEU A 65 -5.72 -9.77 9.43
C LEU A 65 -6.52 -10.41 8.29
N ALA A 66 -7.40 -9.66 7.65
CA ALA A 66 -8.17 -10.12 6.49
C ALA A 66 -7.24 -10.53 5.33
N LEU A 67 -6.19 -9.76 5.09
CA LEU A 67 -5.16 -10.10 4.11
C LEU A 67 -4.44 -11.41 4.49
N LEU A 68 -4.01 -11.55 5.75
CA LEU A 68 -3.32 -12.76 6.22
C LEU A 68 -4.18 -14.00 6.01
N ILE A 69 -5.47 -13.94 6.35
CA ILE A 69 -6.43 -15.02 6.09
C ILE A 69 -6.57 -15.27 4.58
N ALA A 70 -6.68 -14.21 3.78
CA ALA A 70 -6.81 -14.30 2.32
C ALA A 70 -5.59 -14.90 1.63
N VAL A 71 -4.39 -14.86 2.22
CA VAL A 71 -3.18 -15.46 1.65
C VAL A 71 -2.71 -16.71 2.39
N LEU A 72 -3.35 -17.09 3.49
CA LEU A 72 -2.95 -18.24 4.33
C LEU A 72 -2.80 -19.55 3.53
N PRO A 73 -3.75 -19.94 2.65
CA PRO A 73 -3.58 -21.11 1.77
C PRO A 73 -2.38 -21.10 0.82
N LEU A 74 -1.74 -19.95 0.57
CA LEU A 74 -0.51 -19.89 -0.24
C LEU A 74 0.72 -20.32 0.58
N GLY A 75 0.62 -20.40 1.91
CA GLY A 75 1.70 -20.80 2.80
C GLY A 75 2.98 -20.01 2.55
N ARG A 76 4.09 -20.73 2.35
CA ARG A 76 5.43 -20.15 2.10
C ARG A 76 5.52 -19.30 0.83
N ASP A 77 4.59 -19.45 -0.10
CA ASP A 77 4.60 -18.71 -1.37
C ASP A 77 3.90 -17.34 -1.26
N ALA A 78 3.23 -17.05 -0.15
CA ALA A 78 2.49 -15.81 0.07
C ALA A 78 3.35 -14.54 -0.10
N PRO A 79 4.58 -14.44 0.47
CA PRO A 79 5.39 -13.23 0.30
C PRO A 79 5.74 -12.97 -1.18
N ALA A 80 6.12 -14.01 -1.91
CA ALA A 80 6.47 -13.90 -3.33
C ALA A 80 5.25 -13.53 -4.19
N ALA A 81 4.05 -14.02 -3.85
CA ALA A 81 2.79 -13.70 -4.53
C ALA A 81 2.33 -12.26 -4.29
N LEU A 82 2.55 -11.73 -3.08
CA LEU A 82 2.32 -10.31 -2.78
C LEU A 82 3.39 -9.40 -3.40
N GLY A 83 4.51 -9.95 -3.87
CA GLY A 83 5.61 -9.17 -4.41
C GLY A 83 6.57 -8.65 -3.33
N LEU A 84 6.62 -9.28 -2.15
CA LEU A 84 7.70 -9.06 -1.18
C LEU A 84 8.97 -9.73 -1.71
N ARG A 85 9.73 -8.98 -2.52
CA ARG A 85 10.98 -9.43 -3.16
C ARG A 85 12.14 -8.53 -2.76
N SER A 86 13.30 -9.11 -2.48
CA SER A 86 14.52 -8.34 -2.22
C SER A 86 14.91 -7.53 -3.45
N VAL A 87 15.32 -6.28 -3.23
CA VAL A 87 15.83 -5.37 -4.25
C VAL A 87 17.11 -4.71 -3.74
N GLY A 88 17.96 -4.21 -4.64
CA GLY A 88 19.09 -3.38 -4.25
C GLY A 88 18.65 -2.06 -3.62
N TRP A 89 19.59 -1.34 -3.01
CA TRP A 89 19.31 -0.06 -2.33
C TRP A 89 18.89 1.07 -3.30
N ARG A 90 19.32 1.02 -4.57
CA ARG A 90 19.05 2.08 -5.56
C ARG A 90 17.55 2.32 -5.81
N PRO A 91 16.71 1.29 -6.11
CA PRO A 91 15.27 1.47 -6.19
C PRO A 91 14.62 2.04 -4.93
N VAL A 92 15.11 1.67 -3.75
CA VAL A 92 14.59 2.17 -2.47
C VAL A 92 14.89 3.65 -2.31
N VAL A 93 16.14 4.07 -2.54
CA VAL A 93 16.54 5.49 -2.48
C VAL A 93 15.77 6.32 -3.51
N PHE A 94 15.64 5.82 -4.75
CA PHE A 94 14.87 6.49 -5.79
C PHE A 94 13.39 6.63 -5.40
N ALA A 95 12.79 5.57 -4.85
CA ALA A 95 11.42 5.59 -4.36
C ALA A 95 11.24 6.64 -3.25
N VAL A 96 12.14 6.67 -2.26
CA VAL A 96 12.06 7.63 -1.15
C VAL A 96 12.19 9.06 -1.66
N LEU A 97 13.24 9.37 -2.44
CA LEU A 97 13.46 10.73 -2.94
C LEU A 97 12.32 11.21 -3.84
N GLY A 98 11.88 10.36 -4.77
CA GLY A 98 10.76 10.71 -5.65
C GLY A 98 9.45 10.90 -4.88
N THR A 99 9.19 10.09 -3.86
CA THR A 99 8.01 10.26 -2.99
C THR A 99 8.10 11.56 -2.20
N THR A 100 9.25 11.88 -1.62
CA THR A 100 9.44 13.14 -0.87
C THR A 100 9.22 14.37 -1.76
N VAL A 101 9.80 14.38 -2.96
CA VAL A 101 9.59 15.49 -3.91
C VAL A 101 8.13 15.59 -4.33
N LEU A 102 7.50 14.46 -4.66
CA LEU A 102 6.09 14.44 -5.08
C LEU A 102 5.16 14.92 -3.95
N SER A 103 5.35 14.42 -2.73
CA SER A 103 4.56 14.85 -1.57
C SER A 103 4.78 16.32 -1.23
N PHE A 104 5.99 16.83 -1.39
CA PHE A 104 6.25 18.27 -1.26
C PHE A 104 5.47 19.06 -2.30
N VAL A 105 5.50 18.65 -3.58
CA VAL A 105 4.71 19.33 -4.63
C VAL A 105 3.23 19.29 -4.31
N VAL A 106 2.69 18.12 -3.96
CA VAL A 106 1.27 17.93 -3.61
C VAL A 106 0.86 18.80 -2.42
N SER A 107 1.72 18.95 -1.41
CA SER A 107 1.40 19.79 -0.24
C SER A 107 1.28 21.28 -0.56
N GLN A 108 1.77 21.73 -1.72
CA GLN A 108 1.62 23.11 -2.19
C GLN A 108 0.36 23.33 -3.04
N LEU A 109 -0.37 22.27 -3.43
CA LEU A 109 -1.48 22.37 -4.41
C LEU A 109 -2.82 22.80 -3.80
N GLY A 110 -2.96 22.81 -2.48
CA GLY A 110 -4.22 23.15 -1.85
C GLY A 110 -4.18 23.07 -0.34
N PRO A 111 -5.31 23.37 0.32
CA PRO A 111 -5.42 23.20 1.76
C PRO A 111 -5.28 21.72 2.15
N GLN A 112 -4.96 21.49 3.41
CA GLN A 112 -4.97 20.13 3.95
C GLN A 112 -6.39 19.55 3.90
N PRO A 113 -6.55 18.26 3.53
CA PRO A 113 -7.83 17.57 3.62
C PRO A 113 -8.40 17.59 5.05
N GLU A 114 -9.71 17.71 5.18
CA GLU A 114 -10.38 17.86 6.48
C GLU A 114 -10.15 16.63 7.37
N GLY A 115 -10.14 15.42 6.78
CA GLY A 115 -9.85 14.20 7.54
C GLY A 115 -8.43 14.15 8.09
N VAL A 116 -7.45 14.70 7.37
CA VAL A 116 -6.07 14.83 7.84
C VAL A 116 -6.02 15.86 8.96
N ARG A 117 -6.66 17.02 8.76
CA ARG A 117 -6.70 18.12 9.73
C ARG A 117 -7.29 17.71 11.07
N GLN A 118 -8.42 17.00 11.07
CA GLN A 118 -9.07 16.50 12.29
C GLN A 118 -8.19 15.53 13.09
N VAL A 119 -7.44 14.68 12.37
CA VAL A 119 -6.50 13.77 13.02
C VAL A 119 -5.34 14.54 13.61
N THR A 120 -4.80 15.53 12.91
CA THR A 120 -3.60 16.26 13.33
C THR A 120 -3.85 17.30 14.42
N GLU A 121 -5.00 18.01 14.39
CA GLU A 121 -5.38 18.99 15.41
C GLU A 121 -5.70 18.34 16.77
N GLY A 122 -6.00 17.03 16.79
CA GLY A 122 -6.32 16.27 18.01
C GLY A 122 -5.13 15.59 18.70
N ILE A 123 -3.89 15.72 18.20
CA ILE A 123 -2.74 14.97 18.71
C ILE A 123 -2.11 15.70 19.91
N GLU A 124 -2.17 15.10 21.10
CA GLU A 124 -1.48 15.59 22.30
C GLU A 124 -0.50 14.56 22.89
N GLY A 125 0.75 14.97 23.18
CA GLY A 125 1.69 14.23 24.02
C GLY A 125 1.92 12.75 23.63
N VAL A 126 1.57 11.81 24.52
CA VAL A 126 1.73 10.35 24.34
C VAL A 126 1.03 9.82 23.07
N GLN A 127 -0.02 10.52 22.60
CA GLN A 127 -0.74 10.16 21.37
C GLN A 127 0.11 10.35 20.12
N ALA A 128 1.22 11.11 20.18
CA ALA A 128 2.14 11.30 19.05
C ALA A 128 2.78 9.99 18.60
N LEU A 129 3.29 9.19 19.56
CA LEU A 129 3.92 7.90 19.28
C LEU A 129 2.91 6.89 18.75
N GLU A 130 1.71 6.88 19.31
CA GLU A 130 0.60 6.03 18.84
C GLU A 130 0.17 6.44 17.43
N THR A 131 0.11 7.74 17.13
CA THR A 131 -0.19 8.24 15.79
C THR A 131 0.88 7.85 14.79
N LEU A 132 2.16 7.95 15.15
CA LEU A 132 3.26 7.50 14.30
C LEU A 132 3.19 5.99 14.06
N ALA A 133 2.88 5.19 15.07
CA ALA A 133 2.74 3.75 14.93
C ALA A 133 1.57 3.37 14.01
N VAL A 134 0.44 4.07 14.13
CA VAL A 134 -0.76 3.76 13.33
C VAL A 134 -0.65 4.35 11.92
N LEU A 135 -0.42 5.65 11.77
CA LEU A 135 -0.49 6.36 10.49
C LEU A 135 0.84 6.44 9.76
N GLY A 136 1.96 6.45 10.51
CA GLY A 136 3.31 6.43 9.92
C GLY A 136 3.74 5.02 9.51
N LEU A 137 3.22 3.97 10.14
CA LEU A 137 3.68 2.59 9.93
C LEU A 137 2.57 1.60 9.56
N LEU A 138 1.59 1.36 10.42
CA LEU A 138 0.57 0.33 10.21
C LEU A 138 -0.28 0.59 8.97
N ALA A 139 -0.73 1.84 8.78
CA ALA A 139 -1.51 2.30 7.64
C ALA A 139 -0.78 2.08 6.30
N PRO A 140 0.41 2.68 6.06
CA PRO A 140 1.09 2.52 4.78
C PRO A 140 1.50 1.08 4.48
N ILE A 141 1.84 0.27 5.50
CA ILE A 141 2.10 -1.17 5.30
C ILE A 141 0.84 -1.88 4.81
N THR A 142 -0.28 -1.68 5.49
CA THR A 142 -1.55 -2.34 5.17
C THR A 142 -2.02 -1.93 3.78
N GLU A 143 -1.98 -0.64 3.47
CA GLU A 143 -2.36 -0.10 2.17
C GLU A 143 -1.51 -0.67 1.04
N GLU A 144 -0.18 -0.69 1.18
CA GLU A 144 0.69 -1.24 0.13
C GLU A 144 0.47 -2.75 -0.06
N LEU A 145 0.30 -3.50 1.02
CA LEU A 145 0.02 -4.94 0.94
C LEU A 145 -1.34 -5.23 0.29
N VAL A 146 -2.37 -4.42 0.57
CA VAL A 146 -3.71 -4.60 -0.01
C VAL A 146 -3.75 -4.13 -1.46
N PHE A 147 -3.32 -2.90 -1.76
CA PHE A 147 -3.45 -2.32 -3.09
C PHE A 147 -2.37 -2.82 -4.06
N ARG A 148 -1.09 -2.88 -3.64
CA ARG A 148 0.05 -3.21 -4.53
C ARG A 148 0.47 -4.67 -4.40
N GLY A 149 0.12 -5.32 -3.29
CA GLY A 149 0.28 -6.74 -3.10
C GLY A 149 -0.91 -7.52 -3.67
N LEU A 150 -2.01 -7.53 -2.92
CA LEU A 150 -3.18 -8.35 -3.22
C LEU A 150 -3.90 -7.92 -4.51
N LEU A 151 -4.38 -6.68 -4.57
CA LEU A 151 -5.17 -6.19 -5.71
C LEU A 151 -4.33 -6.12 -6.99
N TYR A 152 -3.19 -5.42 -6.97
CA TYR A 152 -2.28 -5.35 -8.13
C TYR A 152 -1.86 -6.76 -8.58
N GLY A 153 -1.44 -7.63 -7.67
CA GLY A 153 -0.97 -8.97 -8.03
C GLY A 153 -2.07 -9.83 -8.69
N TRP A 154 -3.31 -9.73 -8.20
CA TRP A 154 -4.46 -10.37 -8.84
C TRP A 154 -4.75 -9.77 -10.23
N LEU A 155 -4.82 -8.44 -10.34
CA LEU A 155 -5.05 -7.73 -11.61
C LEU A 155 -4.00 -8.05 -12.66
N ALA A 156 -2.72 -8.04 -12.27
CA ALA A 156 -1.60 -8.33 -13.15
C ALA A 156 -1.58 -9.79 -13.60
N GLY A 157 -2.00 -10.72 -12.73
CA GLY A 157 -2.18 -12.14 -13.06
C GLY A 157 -3.36 -12.41 -13.98
N ARG A 158 -4.40 -11.55 -13.95
CA ARG A 158 -5.64 -11.71 -14.73
C ARG A 158 -5.62 -10.98 -16.07
N TRP A 159 -4.94 -9.83 -16.14
CA TRP A 159 -4.89 -8.96 -17.31
C TRP A 159 -3.44 -8.63 -17.68
N ASN A 160 -2.89 -7.53 -17.17
CA ASN A 160 -1.50 -7.12 -17.38
C ASN A 160 -1.08 -6.06 -16.34
N ASN A 161 0.20 -5.73 -16.32
CA ASN A 161 0.74 -4.74 -15.38
C ASN A 161 0.17 -3.32 -15.56
N LEU A 162 -0.20 -2.90 -16.77
CA LEU A 162 -0.79 -1.58 -17.01
C LEU A 162 -2.18 -1.46 -16.36
N VAL A 163 -3.02 -2.47 -16.53
CA VAL A 163 -4.34 -2.56 -15.89
C VAL A 163 -4.18 -2.61 -14.37
N ALA A 164 -3.24 -3.42 -13.86
CA ALA A 164 -2.95 -3.51 -12.44
C ALA A 164 -2.48 -2.17 -11.86
N PHE A 165 -1.56 -1.50 -12.53
CA PHE A 165 -1.07 -0.18 -12.20
C PHE A 165 -2.21 0.82 -12.09
N VAL A 166 -2.98 1.02 -13.18
CA VAL A 166 -4.04 2.03 -13.20
C VAL A 166 -5.13 1.75 -12.16
N LEU A 167 -5.66 0.52 -12.14
CA LEU A 167 -6.80 0.22 -11.26
C LEU A 167 -6.41 0.16 -9.79
N SER A 168 -5.22 -0.34 -9.44
CA SER A 168 -4.77 -0.31 -8.04
C SER A 168 -4.48 1.12 -7.54
N SER A 169 -3.93 1.99 -8.40
CA SER A 169 -3.72 3.42 -8.08
C SER A 169 -5.04 4.15 -7.88
N LEU A 170 -6.04 3.92 -8.73
CA LEU A 170 -7.36 4.50 -8.58
C LEU A 170 -8.09 3.98 -7.34
N ALA A 171 -8.02 2.67 -7.06
CA ALA A 171 -8.63 2.08 -5.88
C ALA A 171 -7.99 2.61 -4.58
N PHE A 172 -6.66 2.76 -4.56
CA PHE A 172 -5.94 3.38 -3.44
C PHE A 172 -6.41 4.82 -3.19
N ALA A 173 -6.48 5.66 -4.24
CA ALA A 173 -6.94 7.03 -4.08
C ALA A 173 -8.39 7.06 -3.58
N ALA A 174 -9.30 6.31 -4.21
CA ALA A 174 -10.71 6.25 -3.86
C ALA A 174 -10.99 5.81 -2.42
N ALA A 175 -10.09 5.03 -1.81
CA ALA A 175 -10.22 4.59 -0.41
C ALA A 175 -10.16 5.75 0.61
N HIS A 176 -9.70 6.94 0.20
CA HIS A 176 -9.61 8.10 1.09
C HIS A 176 -10.93 8.86 1.25
N THR A 177 -11.98 8.51 0.48
CA THR A 177 -13.40 8.96 0.58
C THR A 177 -13.70 10.47 0.47
N GLU A 178 -12.77 11.34 0.83
CA GLU A 178 -12.87 12.79 0.71
C GLU A 178 -12.37 13.23 -0.68
N PRO A 179 -13.18 13.96 -1.48
CA PRO A 179 -12.81 14.34 -2.85
C PRO A 179 -11.46 15.06 -2.97
N LEU A 180 -11.17 16.01 -2.08
CA LEU A 180 -9.89 16.72 -2.11
C LEU A 180 -8.73 15.77 -1.78
N HIS A 181 -8.90 14.92 -0.78
CA HIS A 181 -7.89 13.93 -0.41
C HIS A 181 -7.62 12.97 -1.57
N ILE A 182 -8.66 12.43 -2.21
CA ILE A 182 -8.55 11.56 -3.40
C ILE A 182 -7.69 12.23 -4.48
N LEU A 183 -7.96 13.49 -4.80
CA LEU A 183 -7.22 14.23 -5.82
C LEU A 183 -5.74 14.42 -5.45
N LEU A 184 -5.46 14.72 -4.18
CA LEU A 184 -4.10 14.95 -3.68
C LEU A 184 -3.27 13.65 -3.57
N VAL A 185 -3.88 12.53 -3.19
CA VAL A 185 -3.16 11.25 -3.08
C VAL A 185 -3.10 10.45 -4.38
N LEU A 186 -3.91 10.78 -5.40
CA LEU A 186 -3.89 10.06 -6.68
C LEU A 186 -2.51 10.09 -7.37
N PRO A 187 -1.76 11.21 -7.42
CA PRO A 187 -0.39 11.22 -7.93
C PRO A 187 0.54 10.26 -7.18
N LEU A 188 0.46 10.21 -5.85
CA LEU A 188 1.20 9.24 -5.03
C LEU A 188 0.77 7.81 -5.35
N GLY A 189 -0.54 7.61 -5.53
CA GLY A 189 -1.11 6.33 -5.92
C GLY A 189 -0.51 5.79 -7.23
N PHE A 190 -0.36 6.66 -8.24
CA PHE A 190 0.34 6.33 -9.48
C PHE A 190 1.84 6.15 -9.28
N TRP A 191 2.51 6.99 -8.50
CA TRP A 191 3.93 6.82 -8.21
C TRP A 191 4.25 5.45 -7.61
N PHE A 192 3.51 5.03 -6.57
CA PHE A 192 3.69 3.71 -5.95
C PHE A 192 3.31 2.56 -6.88
N GLY A 193 2.21 2.71 -7.64
CA GLY A 193 1.82 1.70 -8.64
C GLY A 193 2.90 1.52 -9.72
N TRP A 194 3.51 2.60 -10.19
CA TRP A 194 4.61 2.56 -11.16
C TRP A 194 5.87 1.94 -10.55
N LEU A 195 6.24 2.29 -9.31
CA LEU A 195 7.36 1.65 -8.61
C LEU A 195 7.16 0.13 -8.48
N ARG A 196 5.95 -0.30 -8.11
CA ARG A 196 5.59 -1.72 -8.04
C ARG A 196 5.69 -2.41 -9.41
N TRP A 197 5.25 -1.75 -10.49
CA TRP A 197 5.37 -2.27 -11.85
C TRP A 197 6.83 -2.41 -12.27
N ARG A 198 7.65 -1.37 -12.05
CA ARG A 198 9.04 -1.33 -12.51
C ARG A 198 9.98 -2.24 -11.74
N THR A 199 9.76 -2.39 -10.44
CA THR A 199 10.66 -3.17 -9.58
C THR A 199 10.19 -4.60 -9.36
N GLY A 200 8.91 -4.89 -9.62
CA GLY A 200 8.30 -6.16 -9.25
C GLY A 200 8.23 -6.40 -7.74
N SER A 201 8.55 -5.38 -6.92
CA SER A 201 8.69 -5.50 -5.47
C SER A 201 7.84 -4.46 -4.74
N LEU A 202 7.33 -4.84 -3.58
CA LEU A 202 6.70 -3.93 -2.61
C LEU A 202 7.71 -3.21 -1.72
N VAL A 203 8.95 -3.70 -1.60
CA VAL A 203 9.91 -3.13 -0.64
C VAL A 203 10.16 -1.63 -0.89
N PRO A 204 10.39 -1.16 -2.14
CA PRO A 204 10.55 0.27 -2.39
C PRO A 204 9.31 1.09 -2.04
N THR A 205 8.10 0.58 -2.32
CA THR A 205 6.86 1.33 -2.09
C THR A 205 6.53 1.38 -0.61
N ILE A 206 6.63 0.26 0.11
CA ILE A 206 6.42 0.20 1.57
C ILE A 206 7.38 1.16 2.28
N VAL A 207 8.68 1.10 1.98
CA VAL A 207 9.67 1.95 2.65
C VAL A 207 9.42 3.43 2.35
N ALA A 208 9.18 3.78 1.09
CA ALA A 208 8.92 5.16 0.71
C ALA A 208 7.62 5.70 1.31
N HIS A 209 6.58 4.88 1.39
CA HIS A 209 5.29 5.26 1.95
C HIS A 209 5.37 5.43 3.48
N ILE A 210 6.03 4.51 4.19
CA ILE A 210 6.30 4.65 5.64
C ILE A 210 7.06 5.95 5.92
N ILE A 211 8.16 6.20 5.20
CA ILE A 211 8.97 7.41 5.41
C ILE A 211 8.12 8.66 5.13
N ASN A 212 7.36 8.66 4.04
CA ASN A 212 6.50 9.77 3.68
C ASN A 212 5.47 10.09 4.77
N ASN A 213 4.71 9.08 5.22
CA ASN A 213 3.68 9.29 6.24
C ASN A 213 4.30 9.62 7.60
N THR A 214 5.42 9.00 7.95
CA THR A 214 6.15 9.32 9.18
C THR A 214 6.59 10.78 9.20
N ILE A 215 7.14 11.29 8.09
CA ILE A 215 7.51 12.71 7.96
C ILE A 215 6.27 13.60 8.07
N ALA A 216 5.18 13.27 7.37
CA ALA A 216 3.95 14.05 7.39
C ALA A 216 3.33 14.12 8.80
N VAL A 217 3.20 12.98 9.48
CA VAL A 217 2.66 12.90 10.84
C VAL A 217 3.58 13.58 11.84
N ALA A 218 4.90 13.38 11.73
CA ALA A 218 5.86 14.04 12.63
C ALA A 218 5.85 15.56 12.44
N ALA A 219 5.78 16.04 11.19
CA ALA A 219 5.64 17.47 10.91
C ALA A 219 4.34 18.02 11.53
N ALA A 220 3.22 17.33 11.32
CA ALA A 220 1.94 17.75 11.86
C ALA A 220 1.89 17.75 13.40
N THR A 221 2.64 16.85 14.04
CA THR A 221 2.61 16.67 15.50
C THR A 221 3.63 17.54 16.24
N PHE A 222 4.82 17.76 15.66
CA PHE A 222 5.95 18.41 16.34
C PHE A 222 6.32 19.78 15.78
N LEU A 223 5.88 20.12 14.57
CA LEU A 223 6.20 21.40 13.91
C LEU A 223 4.97 22.32 13.76
N SER A 224 3.78 21.82 14.02
CA SER A 224 2.57 22.65 14.10
C SER A 224 2.55 23.37 15.46
N PRO A 225 2.47 24.71 15.49
CA PRO A 225 2.44 25.51 16.72
C PRO A 225 1.13 25.38 17.49
#